data_AF-A0A059BUD4-F1
#
_entry.id   AF-A0A059BUD4-F1
#
_cell.length_a   1.000
_cell.length_b   1.000
_cell.length_c   1.000
_cell.angle_alpha   90.00
_cell.angle_beta   90.00
_cell.angle_gamma   90.00
#
_symmetry.space_group_name_H-M   'P 1'
#
loop_
_entity.id
_entity.type
_entity.pdbx_description
1 polymer ?
#
loop_
_entity_poly.entity_id
_entity_poly.type
_entity_poly.pdbx_seq_one_letter_code
_entity_poly.pdbx_strand_id
1 'polypeptide(L)'
;MHAGKPWRRRSTSDKSGRDSENSPSRGYHKHVEKRSQSRQLTAASSKKANSNVTEDVLIPSKVKSWAIIDLNRTTTWLESREEKPPADEIKKIAAEGIITCLQDAIDALEQNQDVRRISEQWNIVPRVVEELIKLEGSGDTATSISNADLHRKAVDCKQIYEAEYSKLEYDASVKRKKPSTDDRKSKGKKAAVSADAVAAYDSDETIEMTEEEIELAYNTVAAKVPEF
;
A
#
# COMPACT_ATOMS: atom_id res chain seq x y z
N MET A 1 -8.91 -17.68 -3.23
CA MET A 1 -9.42 -16.59 -4.08
C MET A 1 -8.50 -15.39 -3.85
N HIS A 2 -7.71 -14.97 -4.83
CA HIS A 2 -6.91 -13.76 -4.66
C HIS A 2 -7.84 -12.56 -4.81
N ALA A 3 -8.05 -11.83 -3.71
CA ALA A 3 -8.69 -10.53 -3.74
C ALA A 3 -7.94 -9.65 -4.75
N GLY A 4 -8.51 -9.45 -5.94
CA GLY A 4 -7.91 -8.60 -6.97
C GLY A 4 -7.58 -7.22 -6.41
N LYS A 5 -6.60 -6.52 -7.01
CA LYS A 5 -6.06 -5.19 -6.63
C LYS A 5 -7.03 -4.33 -5.80
N PRO A 6 -7.05 -4.46 -4.44
CA PRO A 6 -8.13 -3.92 -3.61
C PRO A 6 -8.19 -2.39 -3.63
N TRP A 7 -7.06 -1.77 -3.96
CA TRP A 7 -6.86 -0.33 -4.03
C TRP A 7 -7.43 0.36 -5.27
N ARG A 8 -7.79 -0.36 -6.34
CA ARG A 8 -8.42 0.24 -7.53
C ARG A 8 -9.91 0.45 -7.31
N ARG A 9 -10.44 1.59 -7.77
CA ARG A 9 -11.89 1.76 -7.94
C ARG A 9 -12.32 0.89 -9.11
N ARG A 10 -13.32 0.04 -8.92
CA ARG A 10 -13.96 -0.65 -10.04
C ARG A 10 -14.68 0.42 -10.86
N SER A 11 -14.16 0.73 -12.04
CA SER A 11 -14.86 1.57 -13.00
C SER A 11 -16.09 0.77 -13.47
N THR A 12 -17.28 1.09 -12.96
CA THR A 12 -18.53 0.56 -13.50
C THR A 12 -18.72 1.15 -14.89
N SER A 13 -18.07 0.55 -15.88
CA SER A 13 -18.33 0.82 -17.30
C SER A 13 -18.68 -0.49 -17.99
N ASP A 14 -19.64 -1.23 -17.43
CA ASP A 14 -20.40 -2.23 -18.18
C ASP A 14 -21.74 -1.60 -18.55
N LYS A 15 -21.80 -1.03 -19.75
CA LYS A 15 -23.07 -0.81 -20.42
C LYS A 15 -23.58 -2.15 -20.96
N SER A 16 -24.51 -2.78 -20.25
CA SER A 16 -25.46 -3.73 -20.84
C SER A 16 -26.63 -3.97 -19.89
N GLY A 17 -27.82 -3.46 -20.27
CA GLY A 17 -29.10 -3.89 -19.72
C GLY A 17 -29.82 -2.85 -18.85
N ARG A 18 -30.93 -2.31 -19.38
CA ARG A 18 -31.99 -1.57 -18.63
C ARG A 18 -32.52 -2.51 -17.53
N ASP A 19 -32.92 -2.05 -16.34
CA ASP A 19 -34.08 -1.18 -16.11
C ASP A 19 -34.01 -0.49 -14.73
N SER A 20 -34.76 0.60 -14.68
CA SER A 20 -34.98 1.55 -13.58
C SER A 20 -35.44 0.92 -12.26
N GLU A 21 -34.95 1.42 -11.12
CA GLU A 21 -35.74 2.17 -10.12
C GLU A 21 -34.93 2.58 -8.87
N ASN A 22 -34.88 3.90 -8.65
CA ASN A 22 -35.03 4.66 -7.39
C ASN A 22 -34.05 4.51 -6.19
N SER A 23 -33.05 5.43 -6.19
CA SER A 23 -32.76 6.46 -5.15
C SER A 23 -32.33 6.08 -3.70
N PRO A 24 -31.75 7.00 -2.86
CA PRO A 24 -31.34 8.40 -3.10
C PRO A 24 -29.89 8.76 -2.71
N SER A 25 -29.39 9.80 -3.37
CA SER A 25 -28.17 10.55 -3.03
C SER A 25 -28.38 11.47 -1.81
N ARG A 26 -27.52 11.34 -0.78
CA ARG A 26 -27.18 12.42 0.17
C ARG A 26 -25.83 12.97 -0.27
N GLY A 27 -25.61 14.22 -0.67
CA GLY A 27 -26.31 15.46 -0.37
C GLY A 27 -25.49 16.26 0.63
N TYR A 28 -24.52 17.06 0.16
CA TYR A 28 -24.02 18.26 0.84
C TYR A 28 -23.45 19.24 -0.18
N HIS A 29 -24.27 20.20 -0.58
CA HIS A 29 -23.86 21.48 -1.15
C HIS A 29 -24.71 22.53 -0.44
N LYS A 30 -24.09 23.49 0.25
CA LYS A 30 -24.64 24.83 0.40
C LYS A 30 -23.53 25.85 0.66
N HIS A 31 -23.46 26.74 -0.31
CA HIS A 31 -22.75 28.00 -0.44
C HIS A 31 -23.31 29.06 0.52
N VAL A 32 -22.46 29.85 1.17
CA VAL A 32 -22.78 31.23 1.61
C VAL A 32 -21.52 32.11 1.49
N GLU A 33 -21.51 32.97 0.48
CA GLU A 33 -20.73 34.22 0.43
C GLU A 33 -21.22 35.20 1.51
N LYS A 34 -20.28 35.93 2.13
CA LYS A 34 -20.51 37.31 2.57
C LYS A 34 -19.19 38.09 2.65
N ARG A 35 -19.15 39.16 1.85
CA ARG A 35 -18.11 40.19 1.73
C ARG A 35 -18.31 41.29 2.76
N SER A 36 -17.23 41.84 3.34
CA SER A 36 -17.01 43.25 3.75
C SER A 36 -15.63 43.37 4.41
N GLN A 37 -14.61 43.89 3.73
CA GLN A 37 -14.13 45.29 3.69
C GLN A 37 -13.22 45.74 4.87
N SER A 38 -11.95 45.95 4.51
CA SER A 38 -11.03 47.05 4.86
C SER A 38 -10.59 47.27 6.32
N ARG A 39 -9.28 47.11 6.55
CA ARG A 39 -8.42 48.19 7.06
C ARG A 39 -6.97 47.97 6.62
N GLN A 40 -6.44 48.96 5.89
CA GLN A 40 -5.01 49.12 5.59
C GLN A 40 -4.24 49.37 6.89
N LEU A 41 -3.08 48.73 7.04
CA LEU A 41 -1.96 49.26 7.82
C LEU A 41 -0.69 49.06 6.99
N THR A 42 -0.13 50.18 6.57
CA THR A 42 1.20 50.32 5.97
C THR A 42 2.28 50.08 7.02
N ALA A 43 3.28 49.24 6.74
CA ALA A 43 4.65 49.47 7.22
C ALA A 43 5.69 48.62 6.48
N ALA A 44 6.73 49.34 6.03
CA ALA A 44 8.13 48.95 5.90
C ALA A 44 8.53 47.85 4.89
N SER A 45 8.96 48.37 3.73
CA SER A 45 10.02 47.81 2.88
C SER A 45 11.17 47.21 3.71
N SER A 46 11.44 45.92 3.49
CA SER A 46 12.75 45.33 3.73
C SER A 46 13.09 44.39 2.57
N LYS A 47 14.38 44.41 2.23
CA LYS A 47 14.97 44.00 0.95
C LYS A 47 14.80 42.52 0.64
N LYS A 48 14.53 42.26 -0.65
CA LYS A 48 14.99 41.11 -1.46
C LYS A 48 15.53 39.90 -0.70
N ALA A 49 14.69 38.88 -0.62
CA ALA A 49 15.12 37.51 -0.85
C ALA A 49 14.07 36.87 -1.75
N ASN A 50 14.30 36.90 -3.06
CA ASN A 50 13.63 35.99 -3.99
C ASN A 50 14.12 34.59 -3.64
N SER A 51 13.46 33.94 -2.68
CA SER A 51 13.63 32.50 -2.44
C SER A 51 12.43 31.79 -3.06
N ASN A 52 12.74 30.74 -3.80
CA ASN A 52 11.84 30.07 -4.73
C ASN A 52 10.70 29.38 -3.96
N VAL A 53 9.52 30.01 -3.88
CA VAL A 53 8.34 29.52 -3.15
C VAL A 53 7.84 28.15 -3.64
N THR A 54 8.26 27.73 -4.84
CA THR A 54 7.90 26.44 -5.45
C THR A 54 8.91 25.31 -5.21
N GLU A 55 10.05 25.57 -4.58
CA GLU A 55 11.02 24.51 -4.21
C GLU A 55 10.66 23.77 -2.92
N ASP A 56 9.65 24.24 -2.18
CA ASP A 56 9.40 23.85 -0.78
C ASP A 56 8.31 22.76 -0.60
N VAL A 57 7.66 22.30 -1.67
CA VAL A 57 6.52 21.37 -1.53
C VAL A 57 6.98 19.92 -1.35
N LEU A 58 7.99 19.48 -2.12
CA LEU A 58 8.48 18.09 -2.14
C LEU A 58 9.86 17.95 -1.47
N ILE A 59 10.06 18.61 -0.33
CA ILE A 59 11.30 18.51 0.44
C ILE A 59 11.45 17.08 0.97
N PRO A 60 12.61 16.42 0.84
CA PRO A 60 12.79 15.02 1.23
C PRO A 60 12.38 14.70 2.68
N SER A 61 12.65 15.61 3.64
CA SER A 61 12.25 15.43 5.04
C SER A 61 10.72 15.37 5.23
N LYS A 62 9.98 16.15 4.44
CA LYS A 62 8.52 16.19 4.43
C LYS A 62 7.94 14.96 3.73
N VAL A 63 8.56 14.54 2.62
CA VAL A 63 8.17 13.33 1.90
C VAL A 63 8.31 12.08 2.78
N LYS A 64 9.36 12.02 3.62
CA LYS A 64 9.52 10.95 4.62
C LYS A 64 8.37 10.91 5.64
N SER A 65 7.93 12.05 6.16
CA SER A 65 6.82 12.07 7.11
C SER A 65 5.50 11.68 6.44
N TRP A 66 5.29 12.10 5.19
CA TRP A 66 4.15 11.64 4.40
C TRP A 66 4.15 10.14 4.16
N ALA A 67 5.30 9.53 3.87
CA ALA A 67 5.38 8.07 3.68
C ALA A 67 4.82 7.30 4.88
N ILE A 68 5.15 7.74 6.10
CA ILE A 68 4.65 7.15 7.35
C ILE A 68 3.14 7.39 7.52
N ILE A 69 2.68 8.62 7.27
CA ILE A 69 1.26 8.99 7.38
C ILE A 69 0.41 8.20 6.39
N ASP A 70 0.85 8.12 5.13
CA ASP A 70 0.14 7.41 4.06
C ASP A 70 0.12 5.91 4.31
N LEU A 71 1.20 5.34 4.85
CA LEU A 71 1.22 3.93 5.25
C LEU A 71 0.19 3.66 6.35
N ASN A 72 0.12 4.49 7.38
CA ASN A 72 -0.85 4.35 8.46
C ASN A 72 -2.29 4.50 7.94
N ARG A 73 -2.55 5.54 7.11
CA ARG A 73 -3.86 5.78 6.49
C ARG A 73 -4.31 4.59 5.65
N THR A 74 -3.42 4.05 4.82
CA THR A 74 -3.71 2.91 3.94
C THR A 74 -3.89 1.62 4.74
N THR A 75 -3.10 1.42 5.80
CA THR A 75 -3.24 0.28 6.71
C THR A 75 -4.60 0.30 7.40
N THR A 76 -4.99 1.41 8.03
CA THR A 76 -6.30 1.57 8.67
C THR A 76 -7.45 1.38 7.68
N TRP A 77 -7.30 1.86 6.45
CA TRP A 77 -8.29 1.63 5.41
C TRP A 77 -8.42 0.15 5.04
N LEU A 78 -7.31 -0.59 4.88
CA LEU A 78 -7.33 -2.03 4.65
C LEU A 78 -7.95 -2.80 5.82
N GLU A 79 -7.66 -2.40 7.07
CA GLU A 79 -8.20 -3.02 8.28
C GLU A 79 -9.72 -2.88 8.38
N SER A 80 -10.27 -1.80 7.82
CA SER A 80 -11.71 -1.52 7.80
C SER A 80 -12.49 -2.28 6.73
N ARG A 81 -11.82 -3.06 5.88
CA ARG A 81 -12.48 -3.86 4.83
C ARG A 81 -13.11 -5.13 5.38
N GLU A 82 -14.25 -5.51 4.81
CA GLU A 82 -14.94 -6.77 5.14
C GLU A 82 -14.06 -7.98 4.82
N GLU A 83 -13.47 -8.00 3.62
CA GLU A 83 -12.37 -8.90 3.27
C GLU A 83 -11.04 -8.21 3.57
N LYS A 84 -10.46 -8.55 4.73
CA LYS A 84 -9.17 -8.01 5.18
C LYS A 84 -8.03 -8.98 4.90
N PRO A 85 -6.84 -8.48 4.51
CA PRO A 85 -5.65 -9.31 4.44
C PRO A 85 -5.23 -9.84 5.82
N PRO A 86 -4.34 -10.84 5.87
CA PRO A 86 -3.69 -11.27 7.11
C PRO A 86 -3.03 -10.09 7.84
N ALA A 87 -3.14 -10.07 9.17
CA ALA A 87 -2.67 -8.94 9.99
C ALA A 87 -1.15 -8.73 9.91
N ASP A 88 -0.40 -9.77 9.60
CA ASP A 88 1.04 -9.74 9.38
C ASP A 88 1.43 -9.25 7.97
N GLU A 89 0.52 -9.35 7.00
CA GLU A 89 0.73 -8.90 5.61
C GLU A 89 0.14 -7.52 5.33
N ILE A 90 -0.79 -7.04 6.15
CA ILE A 90 -1.56 -5.81 5.87
C ILE A 90 -0.69 -4.58 5.62
N LYS A 91 0.40 -4.44 6.37
CA LYS A 91 1.36 -3.33 6.20
C LYS A 91 2.17 -3.47 4.92
N LYS A 92 2.57 -4.70 4.56
CA LYS A 92 3.27 -5.00 3.31
C LYS A 92 2.39 -4.67 2.12
N ILE A 93 1.15 -5.14 2.14
CA ILE A 93 0.14 -4.87 1.10
C ILE A 93 -0.17 -3.37 1.01
N ALA A 94 -0.26 -2.66 2.14
CA ALA A 94 -0.42 -1.20 2.14
C ALA A 94 0.76 -0.49 1.47
N ALA A 95 2.00 -0.87 1.82
CA ALA A 95 3.21 -0.31 1.23
C ALA A 95 3.27 -0.57 -0.29
N GLU A 96 3.04 -1.81 -0.73
CA GLU A 96 2.99 -2.17 -2.15
C GLU A 96 1.93 -1.38 -2.92
N GLY A 97 0.73 -1.21 -2.33
CA GLY A 97 -0.33 -0.40 -2.90
C GLY A 97 0.08 1.07 -3.10
N ILE A 98 0.72 1.67 -2.11
CA ILE A 98 1.22 3.05 -2.18
C ILE A 98 2.29 3.20 -3.26
N ILE A 99 3.29 2.31 -3.28
CA ILE A 99 4.37 2.34 -4.28
C ILE A 99 3.81 2.15 -5.69
N THR A 100 2.83 1.27 -5.86
CA THR A 100 2.16 1.07 -7.15
C THR A 100 1.39 2.32 -7.59
N CYS A 101 0.72 3.03 -6.67
CA CYS A 101 0.04 4.29 -6.99
C CYS A 101 1.02 5.38 -7.44
N LEU A 102 2.19 5.45 -6.78
CA LEU A 102 3.26 6.35 -7.18
C LEU A 102 3.84 5.99 -8.55
N GLN A 103 4.01 4.69 -8.83
CA GLN A 103 4.50 4.23 -10.14
C GLN A 103 3.52 4.61 -11.25
N ASP A 104 2.21 4.41 -11.06
CA ASP A 104 1.23 4.83 -12.07
C ASP A 104 1.27 6.35 -12.34
N ALA A 105 1.49 7.15 -11.30
CA ALA A 105 1.61 8.60 -11.43
C ALA A 105 2.87 8.99 -12.21
N ILE A 106 3.99 8.27 -11.98
CA ILE A 106 5.23 8.42 -12.76
C ILE A 106 4.99 8.03 -14.22
N ASP A 107 4.36 6.87 -14.46
CA ASP A 107 4.07 6.38 -15.82
C ASP A 107 3.13 7.35 -16.57
N ALA A 108 2.14 7.93 -15.88
CA ALA A 108 1.29 8.97 -16.44
C ALA A 108 2.10 10.20 -16.84
N LEU A 109 2.99 10.69 -15.97
CA LEU A 109 3.87 11.82 -16.29
C LEU A 109 4.78 11.51 -17.48
N GLU A 110 5.42 10.34 -17.51
CA GLU A 110 6.29 9.91 -18.61
C GLU A 110 5.54 9.87 -19.95
N GLN A 111 4.27 9.43 -19.93
CA GLN A 111 3.39 9.39 -21.09
C GLN A 111 2.71 10.74 -21.40
N ASN A 112 3.06 11.83 -20.70
CA ASN A 112 2.43 13.15 -20.80
C ASN A 112 0.90 13.11 -20.60
N GLN A 113 0.44 12.22 -19.71
CA GLN A 113 -0.95 12.09 -19.29
C GLN A 113 -1.20 12.83 -17.97
N ASP A 114 -2.45 13.26 -17.78
CA ASP A 114 -2.90 13.97 -16.57
C ASP A 114 -2.85 13.05 -15.33
N VAL A 115 -2.08 13.44 -14.32
CA VAL A 115 -1.90 12.68 -13.07
C VAL A 115 -3.21 12.62 -12.27
N ARG A 116 -4.13 13.56 -12.49
CA ARG A 116 -5.46 13.56 -11.86
C ARG A 116 -6.21 12.26 -12.16
N ARG A 117 -6.07 11.71 -13.37
CA ARG A 117 -6.71 10.44 -13.76
C ARG A 117 -6.27 9.29 -12.87
N ILE A 118 -5.00 9.29 -12.43
CA ILE A 118 -4.51 8.30 -11.48
C ILE A 118 -5.27 8.47 -10.16
N SER A 119 -5.36 9.67 -9.60
CA SER A 119 -6.08 9.88 -8.32
C SER A 119 -7.53 9.40 -8.33
N GLU A 120 -8.20 9.44 -9.48
CA GLU A 120 -9.58 8.98 -9.66
C GLU A 120 -9.72 7.46 -9.67
N GLN A 121 -8.68 6.74 -10.11
CA GLN A 121 -8.67 5.27 -10.19
C GLN A 121 -8.33 4.61 -8.85
N TRP A 122 -7.88 5.37 -7.86
CA TRP A 122 -7.40 4.85 -6.58
C TRP A 122 -8.37 5.17 -5.43
N ASN A 123 -8.52 4.22 -4.49
CA ASN A 123 -9.34 4.41 -3.29
C ASN A 123 -8.62 5.28 -2.25
N ILE A 124 -7.32 5.07 -2.08
CA ILE A 124 -6.44 5.88 -1.24
C ILE A 124 -5.34 6.42 -2.14
N VAL A 125 -5.17 7.74 -2.11
CA VAL A 125 -4.18 8.46 -2.92
C VAL A 125 -3.10 8.97 -1.98
N PRO A 126 -1.81 8.65 -2.20
CA PRO A 126 -0.70 9.17 -1.41
C PRO A 126 -0.58 10.68 -1.54
N ARG A 127 -0.10 11.34 -0.48
CA ARG A 127 -0.01 12.80 -0.42
C ARG A 127 0.87 13.37 -1.53
N VAL A 128 1.95 12.67 -1.89
CA VAL A 128 2.82 13.07 -3.01
C VAL A 128 2.03 13.19 -4.31
N VAL A 129 1.14 12.26 -4.62
CA VAL A 129 0.30 12.31 -5.83
C VAL A 129 -0.66 13.49 -5.78
N GLU A 130 -1.25 13.79 -4.62
CA GLU A 130 -2.09 14.99 -4.44
C GLU A 130 -1.30 16.29 -4.71
N GLU A 131 -0.03 16.36 -4.28
CA GLU A 131 0.81 17.54 -4.53
C GLU A 131 1.30 17.62 -5.98
N LEU A 132 1.57 16.49 -6.65
CA LEU A 132 1.90 16.46 -8.08
C LEU A 132 0.76 17.05 -8.92
N ILE A 133 -0.49 16.68 -8.63
CA ILE A 133 -1.68 17.22 -9.31
C ILE A 133 -1.80 18.75 -9.15
N LYS A 134 -1.47 19.26 -7.96
CA LYS A 134 -1.49 20.72 -7.71
C LYS A 134 -0.41 21.44 -8.49
N LEU A 135 0.78 20.86 -8.60
CA LEU A 135 1.90 21.43 -9.34
C LEU A 135 1.65 21.39 -10.86
N GLU A 136 1.03 20.32 -11.37
CA GLU A 136 0.62 20.19 -12.77
C GLU A 136 -0.49 21.18 -13.16
N GLY A 137 -1.49 21.37 -12.29
CA GLY A 137 -2.62 22.27 -12.53
C GLY A 137 -2.35 23.76 -12.28
N SER A 138 -1.16 24.15 -11.83
CA SER A 138 -0.83 25.54 -11.45
C SER A 138 -0.46 26.45 -12.64
N GLY A 139 -1.15 26.30 -13.77
CA GLY A 139 -0.83 26.93 -15.06
C GLY A 139 -0.87 28.48 -15.11
N ASP A 140 -1.31 29.16 -14.05
CA ASP A 140 -1.51 30.62 -14.03
C ASP A 140 -0.44 31.41 -13.26
N THR A 141 0.61 30.75 -12.72
CA THR A 141 1.70 31.45 -12.02
C THR A 141 3.02 31.28 -12.76
N ALA A 142 3.88 32.32 -12.70
CA ALA A 142 5.16 32.45 -13.42
C ALA A 142 6.25 31.40 -13.08
N THR A 143 5.85 30.27 -12.48
CA THR A 143 6.67 29.17 -11.99
C THR A 143 6.01 27.82 -12.33
N SER A 144 5.51 27.67 -13.55
CA SER A 144 5.07 26.36 -14.03
C SER A 144 6.28 25.42 -14.09
N ILE A 145 6.20 24.33 -13.35
CA ILE A 145 7.23 23.29 -13.38
C ILE A 145 7.04 22.48 -14.67
N SER A 146 8.14 22.15 -15.36
CA SER A 146 8.04 21.34 -16.58
C SER A 146 7.58 19.92 -16.22
N ASN A 147 6.88 19.26 -17.14
CA ASN A 147 6.47 17.85 -16.95
C ASN A 147 7.69 16.95 -16.68
N ALA A 148 8.82 17.18 -17.35
CA ALA A 148 10.07 16.47 -17.10
C ALA A 148 10.62 16.68 -15.67
N ASP A 149 10.54 17.91 -15.14
CA ASP A 149 10.92 18.20 -13.76
C ASP A 149 9.95 17.57 -12.75
N LEU A 150 8.65 17.55 -13.05
CA LEU A 150 7.64 16.84 -12.24
C LEU A 150 7.92 15.34 -12.20
N HIS A 151 8.20 14.74 -13.36
CA HIS A 151 8.57 13.33 -13.48
C HIS A 151 9.80 13.01 -12.61
N ARG A 152 10.88 13.82 -12.73
CA ARG A 152 12.08 13.65 -11.88
C ARG A 152 11.75 13.72 -10.40
N LYS A 153 10.98 14.73 -9.97
CA LYS A 153 10.57 14.88 -8.56
C LYS A 153 9.72 13.71 -8.08
N ALA A 154 8.83 13.17 -8.93
CA ALA A 154 8.00 12.02 -8.61
C ALA A 154 8.85 10.76 -8.37
N VAL A 155 9.85 10.53 -9.23
CA VAL A 155 10.83 9.44 -9.07
C VAL A 155 11.61 9.58 -7.75
N ASP A 156 12.13 10.77 -7.44
CA ASP A 156 12.84 11.02 -6.18
C ASP A 156 11.94 10.76 -4.96
N CYS A 157 10.66 11.17 -5.03
CA CYS A 157 9.70 10.91 -3.97
C CYS A 157 9.42 9.41 -3.79
N LYS A 158 9.28 8.66 -4.89
CA LYS A 158 9.08 7.20 -4.83
C LYS A 158 10.25 6.51 -4.15
N GLN A 159 11.48 6.88 -4.48
CA GLN A 159 12.67 6.31 -3.85
C GLN A 159 12.69 6.55 -2.32
N ILE A 160 12.23 7.73 -1.88
CA ILE A 160 12.10 8.02 -0.44
C ILE A 160 11.08 7.07 0.20
N TYR A 161 9.93 6.86 -0.42
CA TYR A 161 8.91 5.93 0.10
C TYR A 161 9.45 4.50 0.20
N GLU A 162 10.08 4.00 -0.87
CA GLU A 162 10.68 2.66 -0.91
C GLU A 162 11.73 2.48 0.20
N ALA A 163 12.58 3.48 0.42
CA ALA A 163 13.59 3.45 1.47
C ALA A 163 12.98 3.46 2.88
N GLU A 164 11.93 4.24 3.13
CA GLU A 164 11.28 4.28 4.43
C GLU A 164 10.50 2.97 4.74
N TYR A 165 9.88 2.36 3.72
CA TYR A 165 9.19 1.08 3.89
C TYR A 165 10.15 -0.10 4.05
N SER A 166 11.28 -0.10 3.35
CA SER A 166 12.34 -1.11 3.53
C SER A 166 12.93 -1.08 4.95
N LYS A 167 13.09 0.11 5.55
CA LYS A 167 13.55 0.24 6.94
C LYS A 167 12.57 -0.36 7.93
N LEU A 168 11.28 -0.16 7.72
CA LEU A 168 10.21 -0.71 8.58
C LEU A 168 10.17 -2.24 8.52
N GLU A 169 10.36 -2.82 7.35
CA GLU A 169 10.44 -4.28 7.17
C GLU A 169 11.67 -4.87 7.86
N TYR A 170 12.83 -4.21 7.72
CA TYR A 170 14.06 -4.61 8.41
C TYR A 170 13.92 -4.55 9.94
N ASP A 171 13.37 -3.45 10.49
CA ASP A 171 13.15 -3.31 11.95
C ASP A 171 12.15 -4.36 12.48
N ALA A 172 11.07 -4.63 11.74
CA ALA A 172 10.14 -5.71 12.08
C ALA A 172 10.83 -7.09 12.11
N SER A 173 11.73 -7.34 11.16
CA SER A 173 12.50 -8.59 11.06
C SER A 173 13.50 -8.76 12.21
N VAL A 174 14.19 -7.69 12.60
CA VAL A 174 15.14 -7.71 13.74
C VAL A 174 14.39 -7.93 15.05
N LYS A 175 13.22 -7.32 15.24
CA LYS A 175 12.39 -7.52 16.44
C LYS A 175 11.88 -8.96 16.58
N ARG A 176 11.54 -9.64 15.46
CA ARG A 176 11.14 -11.06 15.47
C ARG A 176 12.28 -12.03 15.75
N LYS A 177 13.54 -11.65 15.44
CA LYS A 177 14.74 -12.51 15.62
C LYS A 177 15.38 -12.45 17.00
N LYS A 178 14.90 -11.61 17.93
CA LYS A 178 15.46 -11.52 19.28
C LYS A 178 14.90 -12.69 20.11
N PRO A 179 15.71 -13.71 20.49
CA PRO A 179 15.26 -14.72 21.42
C PRO A 179 15.03 -14.01 22.75
N SER A 180 13.89 -14.26 23.37
CA SER A 180 13.71 -13.94 24.78
C SER A 180 14.71 -14.79 25.56
N THR A 181 15.89 -14.25 25.87
CA THR A 181 16.73 -14.77 26.95
C THR A 181 16.02 -14.47 28.27
N ASP A 182 15.01 -15.27 28.57
CA ASP A 182 14.66 -15.61 29.94
C ASP A 182 15.38 -16.91 30.25
N ASP A 183 16.45 -16.83 31.04
CA ASP A 183 16.93 -17.98 31.79
C ASP A 183 17.97 -17.51 32.83
N ARG A 184 17.55 -17.54 34.10
CA ARG A 184 18.28 -18.17 35.21
C ARG A 184 17.51 -18.06 36.52
N LYS A 185 16.69 -19.06 36.82
CA LYS A 185 16.67 -19.62 38.19
C LYS A 185 16.39 -21.12 38.18
N SER A 186 17.48 -21.86 38.20
CA SER A 186 17.58 -23.26 38.59
C SER A 186 16.85 -23.54 39.91
N LYS A 187 15.98 -24.57 39.93
CA LYS A 187 16.00 -25.63 40.96
C LYS A 187 14.98 -26.76 40.67
N GLY A 188 15.53 -27.90 40.23
CA GLY A 188 15.31 -29.24 40.79
C GLY A 188 13.92 -29.88 40.78
N LYS A 189 13.79 -31.06 40.15
CA LYS A 189 13.85 -32.39 40.81
C LYS A 189 13.50 -33.51 39.81
N LYS A 190 13.98 -34.71 40.15
CA LYS A 190 14.05 -35.95 39.37
C LYS A 190 12.71 -36.71 39.26
N ALA A 191 12.75 -37.70 38.35
CA ALA A 191 11.98 -38.96 38.27
C ALA A 191 10.68 -38.87 37.44
N ALA A 192 10.27 -39.85 36.64
CA ALA A 192 10.68 -41.25 36.44
C ALA A 192 10.33 -41.72 35.01
N VAL A 193 10.91 -42.85 34.63
CA VAL A 193 10.67 -43.65 33.41
C VAL A 193 9.22 -44.12 33.28
N SER A 194 8.65 -44.03 32.08
CA SER A 194 7.75 -45.07 31.54
C SER A 194 7.83 -45.07 30.01
N ALA A 195 8.19 -46.22 29.47
CA ALA A 195 8.18 -46.50 28.05
C ALA A 195 6.74 -46.72 27.58
N ASP A 196 6.28 -45.90 26.64
CA ASP A 196 5.35 -46.32 25.60
C ASP A 196 5.55 -45.40 24.41
N ALA A 197 6.29 -45.88 23.41
CA ALA A 197 6.56 -45.15 22.18
C ALA A 197 5.31 -45.24 21.30
N VAL A 198 4.26 -44.49 21.67
CA VAL A 198 3.20 -44.14 20.75
C VAL A 198 3.82 -43.11 19.82
N ALA A 199 4.19 -43.54 18.62
CA ALA A 199 4.66 -42.66 17.56
C ALA A 199 3.67 -41.51 17.43
N ALA A 200 4.09 -40.33 17.87
CA ALA A 200 3.35 -39.11 17.68
C ALA A 200 3.34 -38.85 16.17
N TYR A 201 2.25 -39.25 15.51
CA TYR A 201 1.98 -38.88 14.13
C TYR A 201 1.84 -37.35 14.10
N ASP A 202 2.89 -36.69 13.64
CA ASP A 202 2.89 -35.28 13.32
C ASP A 202 2.06 -35.10 12.04
N SER A 203 0.81 -34.67 12.20
CA SER A 203 -0.21 -34.67 11.14
C SER A 203 0.02 -33.64 10.03
N ASP A 204 1.09 -32.85 10.08
CA ASP A 204 1.42 -31.82 9.10
C ASP A 204 2.66 -32.17 8.23
N GLU A 205 3.24 -33.36 8.39
CA GLU A 205 4.34 -33.81 7.52
C GLU A 205 3.79 -34.14 6.12
N THR A 206 4.09 -33.27 5.15
CA THR A 206 3.78 -33.51 3.74
C THR A 206 4.76 -34.55 3.21
N ILE A 207 4.28 -35.76 2.93
CA ILE A 207 5.07 -36.82 2.31
C ILE A 207 5.15 -36.55 0.80
N GLU A 208 6.33 -36.17 0.31
CA GLU A 208 6.62 -36.09 -1.12
C GLU A 208 6.71 -37.51 -1.70
N MET A 209 5.73 -37.90 -2.50
CA MET A 209 5.81 -39.14 -3.29
C MET A 209 6.60 -38.89 -4.57
N THR A 210 7.52 -39.79 -4.87
CA THR A 210 8.27 -39.77 -6.14
C THR A 210 7.42 -40.31 -7.29
N GLU A 211 7.68 -39.86 -8.51
CA GLU A 211 6.95 -40.28 -9.71
C GLU A 211 7.03 -41.80 -9.94
N GLU A 212 8.15 -42.40 -9.55
CA GLU A 212 8.40 -43.85 -9.60
C GLU A 212 7.45 -44.65 -8.70
N GLU A 213 7.16 -44.13 -7.50
CA GLU A 213 6.21 -44.76 -6.56
C GLU A 213 4.77 -44.66 -7.05
N ILE A 214 4.42 -43.55 -7.69
CA ILE A 214 3.11 -43.33 -8.31
C ILE A 214 2.90 -44.31 -9.47
N GLU A 215 3.91 -44.48 -10.32
CA GLU A 215 3.85 -45.40 -11.47
C GLU A 215 3.75 -46.87 -11.01
N LEU A 216 4.48 -47.25 -9.97
CA LEU A 216 4.39 -48.58 -9.37
C LEU A 216 2.98 -48.87 -8.80
N ALA A 217 2.40 -47.89 -8.10
CA ALA A 217 1.05 -48.00 -7.56
C ALA A 217 0.00 -48.12 -8.68
N TYR A 218 0.12 -47.30 -9.71
CA TYR A 218 -0.78 -47.31 -10.87
C TYR A 218 -0.76 -48.66 -11.59
N ASN A 219 0.44 -49.17 -11.91
CA ASN A 219 0.59 -50.46 -12.58
C ASN A 219 0.06 -51.63 -11.73
N THR A 220 0.23 -51.55 -10.40
CA THR A 220 -0.29 -52.57 -9.48
C THR A 220 -1.83 -52.60 -9.46
N VAL A 221 -2.48 -51.44 -9.57
CA VAL A 221 -3.94 -51.36 -9.66
C VAL A 221 -4.43 -51.78 -11.04
N ALA A 222 -3.79 -51.31 -12.11
CA ALA A 222 -4.13 -51.66 -13.49
C ALA A 222 -4.02 -53.17 -13.76
N ALA A 223 -2.99 -53.83 -13.22
CA ALA A 223 -2.82 -55.29 -13.33
C ALA A 223 -3.88 -56.12 -12.58
N LYS A 224 -4.67 -55.49 -11.69
CA LYS A 224 -5.73 -56.14 -10.91
C LYS A 224 -7.13 -55.88 -11.44
N VAL A 225 -7.30 -55.07 -12.50
CA VAL A 225 -8.60 -54.89 -13.15
C VAL A 225 -8.76 -56.01 -14.18
N PRO A 226 -9.71 -56.95 -14.01
CA PRO A 226 -10.03 -57.91 -15.06
C PRO A 226 -10.67 -57.16 -16.23
N GLU A 227 -10.14 -57.36 -17.44
CA GLU A 227 -10.85 -56.95 -18.66
C GLU A 227 -12.19 -57.68 -18.73
N PHE A 228 -13.29 -56.94 -18.75
CA PHE A 228 -14.64 -57.44 -19.00
C PHE A 228 -15.04 -57.19 -20.45
#